data_AF-A0AAU7W3E3-F1
#
_entry.id   AF-A0AAU7W3E3-F1
#
_cell.length_a   1.000
_cell.length_b   1.000
_cell.length_c   1.000
_cell.angle_alpha   90.00
_cell.angle_beta   90.00
_cell.angle_gamma   90.00
#
_symmetry.space_group_name_H-M   'P 1'
#
loop_
_entity.id
_entity.type
_entity.pdbx_description
1 polymer ?
#
loop_
_entity_poly.entity_id
_entity_poly.type
_entity_poly.pdbx_seq_one_letter_code
_entity_poly.pdbx_strand_id
1 'polypeptide(L)'
;MTAVDYSSWVEVVHRRARQFGLVFLQLGSSNEPARRALLNSPAVAMTAREYLDESHSADSVATVVLDGMESMAIPDSSIPMGVLRERVLRDVDEGTRIVLLSRAPRVAFPPAVGSQLLDDASLVHAPPIEGSTVEQWPTCADDGIPPGEVLRRTVAELGIDVCASLDRVIYESSLTGDHALNSLSARELEALDGAGVTVAEGMTRKWNFPQHLVPLRKALDEALADALEPQRQLAEVSAGLWKIERSIRQVIRRRALAAWATNWRSQCLNGDLRTKVLERATDSAYLGATTIKQLRDPLEWLSLGELLQLRDRAEIGALGLSPAHWRQFGVQVVPIRNRLAHMRNLRPEDATEIIKWQRILDLKLSAD
;
A
#
# COMPACT_ATOMS: atom_id res chain seq x y z
N MET A 1 2.34 31.55 22.46
CA MET A 1 3.47 30.59 22.45
C MET A 1 4.54 31.17 21.55
N THR A 2 5.81 31.06 21.91
CA THR A 2 6.93 31.50 21.07
C THR A 2 7.09 30.52 19.91
N ALA A 3 7.19 31.02 18.68
CA ALA A 3 7.45 30.19 17.50
C ALA A 3 8.68 29.30 17.74
N VAL A 4 8.58 28.02 17.35
CA VAL A 4 9.68 27.07 17.49
C VAL A 4 10.84 27.52 16.60
N ASP A 5 12.04 27.64 17.16
CA ASP A 5 13.24 27.95 16.38
C ASP A 5 13.80 26.68 15.73
N TYR A 6 13.66 26.60 14.40
CA TYR A 6 14.12 25.46 13.59
C TYR A 6 15.58 25.57 13.16
N SER A 7 16.31 26.64 13.50
CA SER A 7 17.66 26.91 13.00
C SER A 7 18.64 25.77 13.31
N SER A 8 18.61 25.25 14.54
CA SER A 8 19.46 24.14 14.96
C SER A 8 19.17 22.84 14.21
N TRP A 9 17.90 22.56 13.90
CA TRP A 9 17.50 21.39 13.12
C TRP A 9 17.88 21.54 11.64
N VAL A 10 17.70 22.73 11.05
CA VAL A 10 18.16 23.02 9.68
C VAL A 10 19.67 22.80 9.55
N GLU A 11 20.47 23.21 10.55
CA GLU A 11 21.91 22.92 10.57
C GLU A 11 22.22 21.42 10.61
N VAL A 12 21.40 20.62 11.32
CA VAL A 12 21.53 19.16 11.34
C VAL A 12 21.25 18.58 9.96
N VAL A 13 20.21 19.04 9.25
CA VAL A 13 19.92 18.65 7.86
C VAL A 13 21.11 18.94 6.96
N HIS A 14 21.64 20.16 7.00
CA HIS A 14 22.81 20.55 6.20
C HIS A 14 24.09 19.78 6.55
N ARG A 15 24.26 19.41 7.81
CA ARG A 15 25.39 18.58 8.26
C ARG A 15 25.26 17.14 7.74
N ARG A 16 24.05 16.58 7.77
CA ARG A 16 23.75 15.27 7.18
C ARG A 16 23.96 15.27 5.68
N ALA A 17 23.50 16.30 4.99
CA ALA A 17 23.71 16.46 3.55
C ALA A 17 25.21 16.58 3.20
N ARG A 18 26.00 17.27 4.02
CA ARG A 18 27.47 17.29 3.91
C ARG A 18 28.12 15.92 4.11
N GLN A 19 27.59 15.09 5.00
CA GLN A 19 28.17 13.80 5.35
C GLN A 19 27.82 12.71 4.33
N PHE A 20 26.58 12.70 3.85
CA PHE A 20 26.04 11.61 3.04
C PHE A 20 25.82 11.97 1.57
N GLY A 21 25.94 13.25 1.19
CA GLY A 21 25.68 13.74 -0.16
C GLY A 21 24.19 13.80 -0.52
N LEU A 22 23.42 12.77 -0.14
CA LEU A 22 21.99 12.64 -0.42
C LEU A 22 21.19 12.40 0.87
N VAL A 23 20.15 13.21 1.09
CA VAL A 23 19.27 13.12 2.26
C VAL A 23 17.81 13.11 1.81
N PHE A 24 16.97 12.31 2.46
CA PHE A 24 15.52 12.34 2.32
C PHE A 24 14.86 12.85 3.59
N LEU A 25 13.89 13.76 3.44
CA LEU A 25 13.05 14.28 4.50
C LEU A 25 11.57 14.16 4.13
N GLN A 26 10.82 13.55 5.05
CA GLN A 26 9.36 13.60 5.04
C GLN A 26 8.91 14.77 5.95
N LEU A 27 8.43 15.85 5.34
CA LEU A 27 7.82 16.99 6.04
C LEU A 27 6.46 17.27 5.40
N GLY A 28 5.45 16.63 6.00
CA GLY A 28 4.05 16.79 5.66
C GLY A 28 3.36 17.93 6.42
N SER A 29 2.04 17.93 6.34
CA SER A 29 1.13 18.92 6.92
C SER A 29 1.28 19.10 8.42
N SER A 30 1.77 18.10 9.17
CA SER A 30 2.03 18.23 10.62
C SER A 30 3.25 19.09 10.97
N ASN A 31 4.17 19.27 10.03
CA ASN A 31 5.47 19.92 10.22
C ASN A 31 5.72 21.05 9.20
N GLU A 32 4.67 21.75 8.78
CA GLU A 32 4.75 22.83 7.79
C GLU A 32 5.73 23.95 8.19
N PRO A 33 5.79 24.40 9.46
CA PRO A 33 6.77 25.39 9.89
C PRO A 33 8.23 24.94 9.67
N ALA A 34 8.54 23.67 9.94
CA ALA A 34 9.87 23.10 9.70
C ALA A 34 10.21 23.07 8.20
N ARG A 35 9.23 22.71 7.35
CA ARG A 35 9.38 22.74 5.89
C ARG A 35 9.71 24.15 5.40
N ARG A 36 8.98 25.17 5.85
CA ARG A 36 9.24 26.57 5.50
C ARG A 36 10.62 27.05 5.99
N ALA A 37 11.03 26.65 7.19
CA ALA A 37 12.35 26.99 7.71
C ALA A 37 13.49 26.41 6.85
N LEU A 38 13.36 25.16 6.37
CA LEU A 38 14.33 24.54 5.48
C LEU A 38 14.38 25.23 4.10
N LEU A 39 13.22 25.56 3.53
CA LEU A 39 13.12 26.25 2.24
C LEU A 39 13.65 27.69 2.29
N ASN A 40 13.57 28.35 3.45
CA ASN A 40 14.12 29.69 3.68
C ASN A 40 15.60 29.67 4.12
N SER A 41 16.23 28.49 4.19
CA SER A 41 17.65 28.35 4.50
C SER A 41 18.52 28.75 3.28
N PRO A 42 19.85 28.89 3.39
CA PRO A 42 20.70 29.32 2.27
C PRO A 42 20.86 28.28 1.14
N ALA A 43 19.99 27.27 1.08
CA ALA A 43 19.96 26.25 0.04
C ALA A 43 19.23 26.75 -1.21
N VAL A 44 19.55 26.16 -2.36
CA VAL A 44 18.79 26.40 -3.58
C VAL A 44 17.59 25.45 -3.60
N ALA A 45 16.40 25.97 -3.37
CA ALA A 45 15.15 25.20 -3.44
C ALA A 45 14.59 25.21 -4.87
N MET A 46 14.22 24.04 -5.38
CA MET A 46 13.58 23.88 -6.69
C MET A 46 12.78 22.58 -6.74
N THR A 47 11.92 22.44 -7.73
CA THR A 47 11.18 21.19 -7.99
C THR A 47 12.05 20.19 -8.76
N ALA A 48 11.67 18.91 -8.72
CA ALA A 48 12.32 17.88 -9.54
C ALA A 48 12.28 18.17 -11.06
N ARG A 49 11.25 18.91 -11.53
CA ARG A 49 11.15 19.32 -12.93
C ARG A 49 12.20 20.38 -13.28
N GLU A 50 12.24 21.45 -12.51
CA GLU A 50 13.19 22.56 -12.70
C GLU A 50 14.64 22.08 -12.62
N TYR A 51 14.91 21.12 -11.72
CA TYR A 51 16.22 20.50 -11.58
C TYR A 51 16.66 19.71 -12.82
N LEU A 52 15.73 19.10 -13.54
CA LEU A 52 16.03 18.30 -14.73
C LEU A 52 16.16 19.14 -16.01
N ASP A 53 15.57 20.33 -16.07
CA ASP A 53 15.53 21.18 -17.27
C ASP A 53 16.88 21.88 -17.62
N GLU A 54 18.01 21.43 -17.04
CA GLU A 54 19.42 21.80 -17.31
C GLU A 54 19.83 23.28 -17.19
N SER A 55 18.90 24.22 -17.04
CA SER A 55 19.19 25.67 -16.95
C SER A 55 19.92 26.10 -15.67
N HIS A 56 20.03 25.22 -14.68
CA HIS A 56 20.70 25.49 -13.41
C HIS A 56 21.96 24.65 -13.28
N SER A 57 23.09 25.26 -13.67
CA SER A 57 24.41 24.87 -13.16
C SER A 57 24.43 25.23 -11.68
N ALA A 58 24.08 24.29 -10.81
CA ALA A 58 24.38 24.44 -9.39
C ALA A 58 25.90 24.61 -9.28
N ASP A 59 26.37 25.64 -8.57
CA ASP A 59 27.77 25.67 -8.17
C ASP A 59 28.07 24.36 -7.43
N SER A 60 29.13 23.64 -7.83
CA SER A 60 29.50 22.28 -7.38
C SER A 60 29.59 22.06 -5.84
N VAL A 61 29.38 23.10 -5.03
CA VAL A 61 29.47 23.07 -3.56
C VAL A 61 28.15 23.45 -2.87
N ALA A 62 27.11 23.80 -3.63
CA ALA A 62 25.83 24.23 -3.09
C ALA A 62 24.99 23.05 -2.54
N THR A 63 24.11 23.34 -1.57
CA THR A 63 23.05 22.44 -1.16
C THR A 63 21.79 22.74 -1.99
N VAL A 64 21.24 21.75 -2.65
CA VAL A 64 19.99 21.82 -3.41
C VAL A 64 18.88 21.09 -2.65
N VAL A 65 17.74 21.73 -2.47
CA VAL A 65 16.53 21.14 -1.89
C VAL A 65 15.54 20.88 -3.03
N LEU A 66 15.28 19.61 -3.32
CA LEU A 66 14.28 19.18 -4.29
C LEU A 66 12.94 19.05 -3.59
N ASP A 67 12.09 20.07 -3.73
CA ASP A 67 10.78 20.14 -3.10
C ASP A 67 9.67 19.50 -3.96
N GLY A 68 8.64 19.00 -3.29
CA GLY A 68 7.46 18.46 -3.95
C GLY A 68 7.66 17.06 -4.54
N MET A 69 8.57 16.27 -3.96
CA MET A 69 8.85 14.90 -4.41
C MET A 69 7.60 14.00 -4.42
N GLU A 70 6.58 14.28 -3.59
CA GLU A 70 5.32 13.52 -3.54
C GLU A 70 4.58 13.46 -4.89
N SER A 71 4.81 14.43 -5.78
CA SER A 71 4.27 14.41 -7.15
C SER A 71 4.72 13.18 -7.95
N MET A 72 5.88 12.60 -7.61
CA MET A 72 6.44 11.41 -8.25
C MET A 72 5.90 10.10 -7.65
N ALA A 73 5.15 10.16 -6.54
CA ALA A 73 4.45 9.00 -6.00
C ALA A 73 3.21 8.63 -6.83
N ILE A 74 2.72 9.53 -7.68
CA ILE A 74 1.53 9.29 -8.51
C ILE A 74 1.92 8.38 -9.70
N PRO A 75 1.15 7.32 -10.03
CA PRO A 75 1.48 6.37 -11.10
C PRO A 75 1.77 7.00 -12.48
N ASP A 76 1.14 8.14 -12.79
CA ASP A 76 1.29 8.85 -14.06
C ASP A 76 2.19 10.10 -13.97
N SER A 77 3.17 10.09 -13.05
CA SER A 77 4.06 11.24 -12.92
C SER A 77 4.86 11.46 -14.22
N SER A 78 4.95 12.72 -14.65
CA SER A 78 5.62 13.09 -15.90
C SER A 78 7.14 12.88 -15.85
N ILE A 79 7.71 12.60 -14.67
CA ILE A 79 9.15 12.50 -14.44
C ILE A 79 9.46 11.09 -13.93
N PRO A 80 10.09 10.24 -14.76
CA PRO A 80 10.54 8.94 -14.31
C PRO A 80 11.60 9.08 -13.21
N MET A 81 11.42 8.40 -12.07
CA MET A 81 12.37 8.41 -10.94
C MET A 81 13.79 8.01 -11.35
N GLY A 82 13.94 7.17 -12.38
CA GLY A 82 15.25 6.77 -12.91
C GLY A 82 16.05 7.92 -13.52
N VAL A 83 15.39 8.86 -14.20
CA VAL A 83 16.05 10.03 -14.80
C VAL A 83 16.53 10.98 -13.70
N LEU A 84 15.67 11.22 -12.71
CA LEU A 84 16.05 12.03 -11.55
C LEU A 84 17.23 11.42 -10.80
N ARG A 85 17.21 10.10 -10.57
CA ARG A 85 18.29 9.38 -9.92
C ARG A 85 19.63 9.61 -10.63
N GLU A 86 19.66 9.44 -11.96
CA GLU A 86 20.90 9.58 -12.73
C GLU A 86 21.51 10.98 -12.57
N ARG A 87 20.69 12.03 -12.67
CA ARG A 87 21.11 13.41 -12.46
C ARG A 87 21.60 13.65 -11.03
N VAL A 88 20.82 13.24 -10.03
CA VAL A 88 21.15 13.41 -8.61
C VAL A 88 22.49 12.75 -8.28
N LEU A 89 22.73 11.53 -8.73
CA LEU A 89 23.99 10.84 -8.44
C LEU A 89 25.18 11.51 -9.11
N ARG A 90 25.04 11.98 -10.35
CA ARG A 90 26.07 12.75 -11.05
C ARG A 90 26.45 14.01 -10.26
N ASP A 91 25.47 14.80 -9.86
CA ASP A 91 25.71 16.05 -9.13
C ASP A 91 26.29 15.79 -7.74
N VAL A 92 25.88 14.69 -7.07
CA VAL A 92 26.48 14.24 -5.80
C VAL A 92 27.93 13.83 -5.97
N ASP A 93 28.27 13.11 -7.04
CA ASP A 93 29.66 12.74 -7.37
C ASP A 93 30.52 13.98 -7.66
N GLU A 94 29.91 15.05 -8.19
CA GLU A 94 30.54 16.36 -8.41
C GLU A 94 30.63 17.23 -7.14
N GLY A 95 30.11 16.76 -6.00
CA GLY A 95 30.20 17.41 -4.69
C GLY A 95 28.96 18.19 -4.25
N THR A 96 27.90 18.20 -5.07
CA THR A 96 26.61 18.83 -4.74
C THR A 96 25.91 18.06 -3.63
N ARG A 97 25.24 18.77 -2.73
CA ARG A 97 24.50 18.15 -1.62
C ARG A 97 23.02 18.21 -1.93
N ILE A 98 22.36 17.07 -2.02
CA ILE A 98 20.96 16.98 -2.43
C ILE A 98 20.09 16.61 -1.23
N VAL A 99 19.03 17.39 -1.03
CA VAL A 99 17.97 17.14 -0.05
C VAL A 99 16.67 16.89 -0.78
N LEU A 100 16.18 15.65 -0.74
CA LEU A 100 14.87 15.26 -1.27
C LEU A 100 13.81 15.56 -0.22
N LEU A 101 12.92 16.49 -0.53
CA LEU A 101 11.88 16.95 0.39
C LEU A 101 10.50 16.51 -0.12
N SER A 102 9.78 15.74 0.71
CA SER A 102 8.46 15.24 0.37
C SER A 102 7.47 15.38 1.51
N ARG A 103 6.18 15.54 1.17
CA ARG A 103 5.07 15.29 2.11
C ARG A 103 4.79 13.80 2.31
N ALA A 104 4.99 13.02 1.26
CA ALA A 104 4.72 11.59 1.24
C ALA A 104 5.91 10.80 1.83
N PRO A 105 5.65 9.68 2.53
CA PRO A 105 6.72 8.82 3.04
C PRO A 105 7.37 8.02 1.90
N ARG A 106 8.58 7.49 2.13
CA ARG A 106 9.30 6.66 1.13
C ARG A 106 8.48 5.47 0.63
N VAL A 107 7.73 4.83 1.51
CA VAL A 107 6.87 3.69 1.18
C VAL A 107 5.75 4.04 0.20
N ALA A 108 5.36 5.32 0.13
CA ALA A 108 4.35 5.79 -0.82
C ALA A 108 4.90 5.92 -2.25
N PHE A 109 6.21 5.81 -2.50
CA PHE A 109 6.78 5.92 -3.85
C PHE A 109 6.80 4.56 -4.57
N PRO A 110 6.67 4.53 -5.91
CA PRO A 110 6.61 3.28 -6.63
C PRO A 110 7.98 2.58 -6.54
N PRO A 111 8.02 1.25 -6.35
CA PRO A 111 9.28 0.54 -6.37
C PRO A 111 9.89 0.64 -7.77
N ALA A 112 11.12 1.17 -7.85
CA ALA A 112 11.87 1.20 -9.11
C ALA A 112 12.70 -0.09 -9.24
N VAL A 113 12.75 -0.65 -10.46
CA VAL A 113 13.60 -1.80 -10.77
C VAL A 113 15.07 -1.37 -10.69
N GLY A 114 15.85 -2.02 -9.83
CA GLY A 114 17.25 -1.66 -9.57
C GLY A 114 17.42 -0.95 -8.23
N SER A 115 18.33 0.03 -8.18
CA SER A 115 18.61 0.80 -6.96
C SER A 115 17.63 1.97 -6.87
N GLN A 116 17.04 2.19 -5.69
CA GLN A 116 16.06 3.26 -5.49
C GLN A 116 16.73 4.50 -4.91
N LEU A 117 16.51 5.65 -5.53
CA LEU A 117 17.08 6.93 -5.08
C LEU A 117 16.77 7.21 -3.60
N LEU A 118 15.55 6.88 -3.17
CA LEU A 118 15.08 7.08 -1.81
C LEU A 118 15.70 6.11 -0.79
N ASP A 119 16.17 4.94 -1.24
CA ASP A 119 16.85 3.96 -0.38
C ASP A 119 18.32 4.30 -0.19
N ASP A 120 18.94 4.94 -1.19
CA ASP A 120 20.32 5.42 -1.12
C ASP A 120 20.45 6.70 -0.27
N ALA A 121 19.33 7.42 -0.08
CA ALA A 121 19.29 8.65 0.71
C ALA A 121 19.36 8.39 2.22
N SER A 122 20.19 9.16 2.93
CA SER A 122 20.14 9.19 4.40
C SER A 122 18.82 9.80 4.86
N LEU A 123 18.11 9.12 5.76
CA LEU A 123 16.87 9.64 6.32
C LEU A 123 17.13 10.68 7.42
N VAL A 124 16.39 11.78 7.39
CA VAL A 124 16.30 12.74 8.50
C VAL A 124 14.82 13.03 8.78
N HIS A 125 14.45 12.98 10.06
CA HIS A 125 13.08 13.28 10.50
C HIS A 125 12.93 14.76 10.87
N ALA A 126 11.67 15.21 10.88
CA ALA A 126 11.30 16.45 11.55
C ALA A 126 11.78 16.45 13.02
N PRO A 127 11.92 17.62 13.66
CA PRO A 127 12.09 17.68 15.11
C PRO A 127 10.99 16.87 15.80
N PRO A 128 11.32 16.09 16.84
CA PRO A 128 10.33 15.31 17.55
C PRO A 128 9.26 16.25 18.11
N ILE A 129 8.00 15.95 17.82
CA ILE A 129 6.87 16.67 18.39
C ILE A 129 6.60 16.04 19.75
N GLU A 130 7.11 16.66 20.81
CA GLU A 130 6.79 16.27 22.19
C GLU A 130 5.39 16.81 22.56
N GLY A 131 4.37 16.24 21.92
CA GLY A 131 2.99 16.66 22.10
C GLY A 131 2.10 15.49 22.50
N SER A 132 1.40 15.59 23.62
CA SER A 132 0.41 14.55 23.98
C SER A 132 -0.86 14.62 23.12
N THR A 133 -1.03 15.70 22.37
CA THR A 133 -2.21 15.95 21.53
C THR A 133 -1.87 16.67 20.22
N VAL A 134 -2.77 16.58 19.23
CA VAL A 134 -2.59 17.13 17.87
C VAL A 134 -2.58 18.66 17.87
N GLU A 135 -3.22 19.29 18.86
CA GLU A 135 -3.21 20.74 19.08
C GLU A 135 -1.79 21.28 19.26
N GLN A 136 -0.87 20.43 19.72
CA GLN A 136 0.53 20.80 19.98
C GLN A 136 1.43 20.59 18.77
N TRP A 137 0.89 20.07 17.65
CA TRP A 137 1.66 19.94 16.43
C TRP A 137 2.06 21.31 15.89
N PRO A 138 3.28 21.46 15.32
CA PRO A 138 3.78 22.73 14.82
C PRO A 138 2.80 23.52 13.96
N THR A 139 2.17 22.88 12.98
CA THR A 139 1.22 23.56 12.09
C THR A 139 -0.03 24.05 12.83
N CYS A 140 -0.49 23.33 13.86
CA CYS A 140 -1.60 23.79 14.69
C CYS A 140 -1.18 24.98 15.55
N ALA A 141 -0.01 24.89 16.19
CA ALA A 141 0.49 25.86 17.15
C ALA A 141 0.96 27.17 16.51
N ASP A 142 1.66 27.09 15.37
CA ASP A 142 2.29 28.22 14.70
C ASP A 142 1.39 28.85 13.63
N ASP A 143 0.65 28.02 12.87
CA ASP A 143 -0.20 28.49 11.76
C ASP A 143 -1.68 28.61 12.14
N GLY A 144 -2.08 28.11 13.31
CA GLY A 144 -3.47 28.17 13.78
C GLY A 144 -4.43 27.27 12.99
N ILE A 145 -3.93 26.30 12.23
CA ILE A 145 -4.78 25.36 11.47
C ILE A 145 -5.47 24.40 12.44
N PRO A 146 -6.79 24.12 12.27
CA PRO A 146 -7.50 23.21 13.16
C PRO A 146 -6.85 21.81 13.25
N PRO A 147 -6.72 21.22 14.45
CA PRO A 147 -6.05 19.94 14.66
C PRO A 147 -6.62 18.79 13.82
N GLY A 148 -7.95 18.71 13.73
CA GLY A 148 -8.62 17.70 12.92
C GLY A 148 -8.30 17.84 11.42
N GLU A 149 -8.13 19.07 10.93
CA GLU A 149 -7.75 19.30 9.54
C GLU A 149 -6.30 18.90 9.27
N VAL A 150 -5.37 19.28 10.15
CA VAL A 150 -3.96 18.90 10.02
C VAL A 150 -3.81 17.38 10.08
N LEU A 151 -4.49 16.70 11.00
CA LEU A 151 -4.43 15.24 11.12
C LEU A 151 -4.95 14.55 9.87
N ARG A 152 -6.07 15.00 9.29
CA ARG A 152 -6.59 14.43 8.03
C ARG A 152 -5.62 14.57 6.88
N ARG A 153 -5.06 15.76 6.69
CA ARG A 153 -4.05 15.99 5.65
C ARG A 153 -2.83 15.10 5.88
N THR A 154 -2.38 14.99 7.12
CA THR A 154 -1.26 14.13 7.52
C THR A 154 -1.53 12.66 7.20
N VAL A 155 -2.73 12.14 7.52
CA VAL A 155 -3.11 10.76 7.20
C VAL A 155 -3.23 10.55 5.69
N ALA A 156 -3.78 11.51 4.94
CA ALA A 156 -3.85 11.43 3.49
C ALA A 156 -2.45 11.38 2.85
N GLU A 157 -1.50 12.18 3.37
CA GLU A 157 -0.10 12.23 2.91
C GLU A 157 0.67 10.91 3.15
N LEU A 158 0.27 10.08 4.13
CA LEU A 158 0.87 8.75 4.35
C LEU A 158 0.69 7.82 3.14
N GLY A 159 -0.34 8.06 2.33
CA GLY A 159 -0.70 7.22 1.20
C GLY A 159 -1.55 6.02 1.58
N ILE A 160 -2.29 5.51 0.59
CA ILE A 160 -3.33 4.50 0.78
C ILE A 160 -2.82 3.18 1.36
N ASP A 161 -1.59 2.79 1.06
CA ASP A 161 -1.03 1.51 1.53
C ASP A 161 -0.76 1.54 3.05
N VAL A 162 -0.25 2.66 3.57
CA VAL A 162 -0.07 2.85 5.02
C VAL A 162 -1.44 2.95 5.70
N CYS A 163 -2.40 3.65 5.09
CA CYS A 163 -3.78 3.74 5.60
C CYS A 163 -4.44 2.35 5.65
N ALA A 164 -4.26 1.50 4.65
CA ALA A 164 -4.77 0.13 4.64
C ALA A 164 -4.15 -0.73 5.75
N SER A 165 -2.86 -0.55 6.04
CA SER A 165 -2.21 -1.20 7.17
C SER A 165 -2.71 -0.70 8.53
N LEU A 166 -2.96 0.60 8.66
CA LEU A 166 -3.60 1.16 9.85
C LEU A 166 -5.04 0.64 10.03
N ASP A 167 -5.83 0.53 8.96
CA ASP A 167 -7.17 -0.07 8.99
C ASP A 167 -7.14 -1.51 9.52
N ARG A 168 -6.24 -2.33 8.98
CA ARG A 168 -6.02 -3.70 9.42
C ARG A 168 -5.68 -3.78 10.91
N VAL A 169 -4.77 -2.94 11.38
CA VAL A 169 -4.28 -2.98 12.77
C VAL A 169 -5.35 -2.47 13.74
N ILE A 170 -5.95 -1.33 13.43
CA ILE A 170 -6.84 -0.60 14.34
C ILE A 170 -8.27 -1.15 14.32
N TYR A 171 -8.82 -1.46 13.15
CA TYR A 171 -10.19 -1.93 13.00
C TYR A 171 -10.29 -3.45 12.92
N GLU A 172 -9.60 -4.07 11.97
CA GLU A 172 -9.76 -5.52 11.75
C GLU A 172 -9.18 -6.35 12.90
N SER A 173 -8.04 -5.93 13.44
CA SER A 173 -7.31 -6.64 14.50
C SER A 173 -7.59 -6.06 15.89
N SER A 174 -8.22 -4.88 15.97
CA SER A 174 -8.52 -4.18 17.23
C SER A 174 -7.30 -4.02 18.15
N LEU A 175 -6.10 -3.87 17.58
CA LEU A 175 -4.86 -3.72 18.34
C LEU A 175 -4.69 -2.28 18.81
N THR A 176 -4.04 -2.11 19.96
CA THR A 176 -3.76 -0.81 20.58
C THR A 176 -2.34 -0.76 21.13
N GLY A 177 -1.85 0.45 21.43
CA GLY A 177 -0.54 0.67 22.04
C GLY A 177 0.60 0.04 21.23
N ASP A 178 1.53 -0.62 21.93
CA ASP A 178 2.72 -1.24 21.34
C ASP A 178 2.35 -2.44 20.45
N HIS A 179 1.27 -3.17 20.75
CA HIS A 179 0.85 -4.30 19.91
C HIS A 179 0.44 -3.84 18.51
N ALA A 180 -0.18 -2.67 18.40
CA ALA A 180 -0.51 -2.07 17.12
C ALA A 180 0.77 -1.71 16.34
N LEU A 181 1.72 -1.02 16.98
CA LEU A 181 2.97 -0.61 16.36
C LEU A 181 3.84 -1.82 15.94
N ASN A 182 3.91 -2.86 16.76
CA ASN A 182 4.66 -4.08 16.48
C ASN A 182 4.08 -4.90 15.31
N SER A 183 2.87 -4.58 14.86
CA SER A 183 2.22 -5.24 13.72
C SER A 183 2.45 -4.53 12.39
N LEU A 184 3.12 -3.38 12.42
CA LEU A 184 3.51 -2.59 11.24
C LEU A 184 4.96 -2.90 10.85
N SER A 185 5.25 -2.81 9.57
CA SER A 185 6.60 -2.93 9.02
C SER A 185 7.47 -1.74 9.38
N ALA A 186 8.80 -1.89 9.26
CA ALA A 186 9.74 -0.81 9.54
C ALA A 186 9.49 0.43 8.67
N ARG A 187 9.06 0.27 7.42
CA ARG A 187 8.78 1.38 6.49
C ARG A 187 7.48 2.10 6.80
N GLU A 188 6.47 1.38 7.29
CA GLU A 188 5.23 2.00 7.77
C GLU A 188 5.50 2.78 9.05
N LEU A 189 6.27 2.22 9.99
CA LEU A 189 6.66 2.92 11.22
C LEU A 189 7.48 4.19 10.93
N GLU A 190 8.42 4.10 9.99
CA GLU A 190 9.17 5.26 9.50
C GLU A 190 8.25 6.35 8.95
N ALA A 191 7.22 5.97 8.18
CA ALA A 191 6.23 6.90 7.65
C ALA A 191 5.43 7.60 8.75
N LEU A 192 5.05 6.86 9.80
CA LEU A 192 4.36 7.42 10.97
C LEU A 192 5.25 8.37 11.77
N ASP A 193 6.54 8.02 11.92
CA ASP A 193 7.54 8.85 12.60
C ASP A 193 7.74 10.17 11.84
N GLY A 194 7.90 10.12 10.51
CA GLY A 194 8.02 11.31 9.66
C GLY A 194 6.75 12.18 9.63
N ALA A 195 5.59 11.57 9.82
CA ALA A 195 4.31 12.28 9.91
C ALA A 195 4.04 12.86 11.31
N GLY A 196 4.86 12.56 12.33
CA GLY A 196 4.62 12.97 13.71
C GLY A 196 3.46 12.22 14.39
N VAL A 197 2.99 11.13 13.79
CA VAL A 197 1.94 10.24 14.32
C VAL A 197 2.51 9.35 15.43
N THR A 198 3.80 9.00 15.31
CA THR A 198 4.58 8.30 16.33
C THR A 198 5.84 9.09 16.66
N VAL A 199 6.38 8.83 17.85
CA VAL A 199 7.68 9.35 18.30
C VAL A 199 8.58 8.16 18.64
N ALA A 200 9.79 8.18 18.07
CA ALA A 200 10.83 7.21 18.39
C ALA A 200 11.56 7.61 19.68
N GLU A 201 11.50 6.75 20.69
CA GLU A 201 12.25 6.85 21.95
C GLU A 201 13.29 5.72 22.00
N GLY A 202 14.47 5.99 21.43
CA GLY A 202 15.54 5.00 21.31
C GLY A 202 15.12 3.80 20.46
N MET A 203 15.01 2.62 21.07
CA MET A 203 14.56 1.39 20.40
C MET A 203 13.04 1.20 20.44
N THR A 204 12.33 2.04 21.18
CA THR A 204 10.87 1.96 21.33
C THR A 204 10.18 3.05 20.54
N ARG A 205 8.91 2.84 20.19
CA ARG A 205 8.05 3.84 19.58
C ARG A 205 6.78 3.97 20.37
N LYS A 206 6.27 5.19 20.43
CA LYS A 206 4.98 5.49 21.06
C LYS A 206 4.12 6.31 20.13
N TRP A 207 2.82 6.16 20.28
CA TRP A 207 1.84 7.03 19.62
C TRP A 207 1.97 8.45 20.15
N ASN A 208 1.88 9.43 19.26
CA ASN A 208 1.88 10.85 19.61
C ASN A 208 0.47 11.39 19.91
N PHE A 209 -0.41 10.52 20.39
CA PHE A 209 -1.83 10.79 20.65
C PHE A 209 -2.21 10.24 22.02
N PRO A 210 -3.36 10.65 22.59
CA PRO A 210 -3.93 9.98 23.75
C PRO A 210 -4.14 8.47 23.52
N GLN A 211 -4.17 7.70 24.61
CA GLN A 211 -4.23 6.23 24.63
C GLN A 211 -5.28 5.57 23.72
N HIS A 212 -6.32 6.30 23.30
CA HIS A 212 -7.48 5.74 22.60
C HIS A 212 -7.54 6.00 21.08
N LEU A 213 -6.56 6.66 20.46
CA LEU A 213 -6.46 6.88 19.00
C LEU A 213 -7.73 7.44 18.30
N VAL A 214 -8.68 8.00 19.05
CA VAL A 214 -9.98 8.44 18.51
C VAL A 214 -9.84 9.47 17.38
N PRO A 215 -8.99 10.52 17.50
CA PRO A 215 -8.80 11.47 16.42
C PRO A 215 -8.20 10.81 15.17
N LEU A 216 -7.25 9.89 15.36
CA LEU A 216 -6.61 9.15 14.27
C LEU A 216 -7.61 8.27 13.52
N ARG A 217 -8.48 7.56 14.25
CA ARG A 217 -9.57 6.75 13.66
C ARG A 217 -10.46 7.58 12.74
N LYS A 218 -10.93 8.73 13.22
CA LYS A 218 -11.76 9.63 12.41
C LYS A 218 -11.05 10.12 11.15
N ALA A 219 -9.78 10.52 11.28
CA ALA A 219 -9.00 10.97 10.13
C ALA A 219 -8.72 9.84 9.12
N LEU A 220 -8.52 8.62 9.62
CA LEU A 220 -8.36 7.42 8.81
C LEU A 220 -9.65 7.05 8.06
N ASP A 221 -10.81 7.15 8.72
CA ASP A 221 -12.11 6.90 8.09
C ASP A 221 -12.34 7.82 6.90
N GLU A 222 -12.07 9.12 7.08
CA GLU A 222 -12.19 10.12 6.01
C GLU A 222 -11.18 9.84 4.88
N ALA A 223 -9.90 9.58 5.21
CA ALA A 223 -8.88 9.30 4.19
C ALA A 223 -9.15 8.02 3.37
N LEU A 224 -9.69 6.97 4.01
CA LEU A 224 -10.05 5.72 3.32
C LEU A 224 -11.32 5.89 2.48
N ALA A 225 -12.29 6.68 2.94
CA ALA A 225 -13.52 6.95 2.20
C ALA A 225 -13.28 7.84 0.96
N ASP A 226 -12.35 8.79 1.06
CA ASP A 226 -11.99 9.71 -0.03
C ASP A 226 -10.99 9.10 -1.04
N ALA A 227 -10.46 7.91 -0.76
CA ALA A 227 -9.51 7.23 -1.65
C ALA A 227 -10.24 6.68 -2.89
N LEU A 228 -10.18 7.44 -3.98
CA LEU A 228 -10.76 7.05 -5.28
C LEU A 228 -9.78 6.33 -6.20
N GLU A 229 -8.48 6.54 -5.99
CA GLU A 229 -7.44 6.01 -6.87
C GLU A 229 -7.18 4.52 -6.58
N PRO A 230 -7.03 3.68 -7.62
CA PRO A 230 -6.73 2.27 -7.44
C PRO A 230 -5.34 2.09 -6.82
N GLN A 231 -5.23 1.21 -5.82
CA GLN A 231 -3.94 0.82 -5.27
C GLN A 231 -3.06 0.18 -6.35
N ARG A 232 -1.75 0.43 -6.30
CA ARG A 232 -0.80 -0.04 -7.32
C ARG A 232 -0.87 -1.55 -7.57
N GLN A 233 -1.03 -2.32 -6.51
CA GLN A 233 -1.10 -3.78 -6.57
C GLN A 233 -2.46 -4.32 -7.07
N LEU A 234 -3.47 -3.47 -7.28
CA LEU A 234 -4.81 -3.90 -7.67
C LEU A 234 -4.80 -4.71 -8.97
N ALA A 235 -4.06 -4.25 -9.97
CA ALA A 235 -3.98 -4.93 -11.27
C ALA A 235 -3.36 -6.32 -11.13
N GLU A 236 -2.25 -6.45 -10.41
CA GLU A 236 -1.56 -7.71 -10.18
C GLU A 236 -2.41 -8.70 -9.37
N VAL A 237 -3.00 -8.24 -8.26
CA VAL A 237 -3.89 -9.05 -7.41
C VAL A 237 -5.11 -9.52 -8.20
N SER A 238 -5.74 -8.64 -8.96
CA SER A 238 -6.93 -8.97 -9.77
C SER A 238 -6.60 -9.99 -10.86
N ALA A 239 -5.50 -9.78 -11.59
CA ALA A 239 -5.05 -10.70 -12.63
C ALA A 239 -4.66 -12.07 -12.05
N GLY A 240 -3.96 -12.09 -10.92
CA GLY A 240 -3.57 -13.32 -10.24
C GLY A 240 -4.77 -14.09 -9.70
N LEU A 241 -5.73 -13.43 -9.05
CA LEU A 241 -7.00 -14.03 -8.62
C LEU A 241 -7.79 -14.60 -9.80
N TRP A 242 -7.91 -13.84 -10.89
CA TRP A 242 -8.56 -14.31 -12.11
C TRP A 242 -7.94 -15.61 -12.62
N LYS A 243 -6.61 -15.65 -12.73
CA LYS A 243 -5.89 -16.83 -13.19
C LYS A 243 -6.04 -18.01 -12.23
N ILE A 244 -5.94 -17.79 -10.92
CA ILE A 244 -6.17 -18.82 -9.90
C ILE A 244 -7.55 -19.43 -10.05
N GLU A 245 -8.61 -18.61 -10.08
CA GLU A 245 -9.97 -19.13 -10.17
C GLU A 245 -10.23 -19.84 -11.51
N ARG A 246 -9.76 -19.29 -12.64
CA ARG A 246 -9.93 -19.95 -13.96
C ARG A 246 -9.20 -21.28 -14.02
N SER A 247 -8.01 -21.39 -13.43
CA SER A 247 -7.23 -22.63 -13.40
C SER A 247 -7.94 -23.71 -12.59
N ILE A 248 -8.43 -23.35 -11.39
CA ILE A 248 -9.23 -24.27 -10.55
C ILE A 248 -10.50 -24.72 -11.30
N ARG A 249 -11.27 -23.79 -11.87
CA ARG A 249 -12.47 -24.12 -12.66
C ARG A 249 -12.14 -25.05 -13.83
N GLN A 250 -11.06 -24.78 -14.56
CA GLN A 250 -10.66 -25.60 -15.70
C GLN A 250 -10.34 -27.04 -15.29
N VAL A 251 -9.61 -27.24 -14.19
CA VAL A 251 -9.26 -28.60 -13.72
C VAL A 251 -10.49 -29.33 -13.19
N ILE A 252 -11.34 -28.66 -12.39
CA ILE A 252 -12.60 -29.24 -11.92
C ILE A 252 -13.47 -29.65 -13.11
N ARG A 253 -13.59 -28.79 -14.13
CA ARG A 253 -14.33 -29.10 -15.35
C ARG A 253 -13.76 -30.33 -16.07
N ARG A 254 -12.45 -30.41 -16.24
CA ARG A 254 -11.78 -31.56 -16.87
C ARG A 254 -12.09 -32.87 -16.13
N ARG A 255 -11.94 -32.87 -14.80
CA ARG A 255 -12.24 -34.05 -13.97
C ARG A 255 -13.73 -34.40 -13.96
N ALA A 256 -14.61 -33.40 -13.91
CA ALA A 256 -16.05 -33.60 -13.97
C ALA A 256 -16.51 -34.21 -15.31
N LEU A 257 -15.92 -33.74 -16.43
CA LEU A 257 -16.17 -34.30 -17.76
C LEU A 257 -15.69 -35.75 -17.85
N ALA A 258 -14.50 -36.06 -17.31
CA ALA A 258 -13.99 -37.43 -17.28
C ALA A 258 -14.88 -38.37 -16.44
N ALA A 259 -15.41 -37.89 -15.31
CA ALA A 259 -16.22 -38.69 -14.41
C ALA A 259 -17.68 -38.89 -14.87
N TRP A 260 -18.30 -37.86 -15.45
CA TRP A 260 -19.75 -37.84 -15.70
C TRP A 260 -20.16 -37.51 -17.14
N ALA A 261 -19.20 -37.38 -18.06
CA ALA A 261 -19.42 -37.12 -19.48
C ALA A 261 -20.44 -35.99 -19.72
N THR A 262 -21.50 -36.23 -20.48
CA THR A 262 -22.52 -35.22 -20.83
C THR A 262 -23.35 -34.72 -19.64
N ASN A 263 -23.40 -35.48 -18.53
CA ASN A 263 -24.17 -35.13 -17.34
C ASN A 263 -23.37 -34.35 -16.29
N TRP A 264 -22.11 -34.00 -16.59
CA TRP A 264 -21.22 -33.33 -15.65
C TRP A 264 -21.80 -32.05 -15.05
N ARG A 265 -22.52 -31.24 -15.84
CA ARG A 265 -23.10 -29.96 -15.37
C ARG A 265 -24.05 -30.16 -14.19
N SER A 266 -24.93 -31.15 -14.28
CA SER A 266 -25.84 -31.47 -13.18
C SER A 266 -25.12 -32.25 -12.08
N GLN A 267 -24.29 -33.23 -12.44
CA GLN A 267 -23.70 -34.14 -11.47
C GLN A 267 -22.61 -33.48 -10.62
N CYS A 268 -21.88 -32.49 -11.14
CA CYS A 268 -20.78 -31.82 -10.44
C CYS A 268 -21.26 -30.98 -9.25
N LEU A 269 -22.40 -30.30 -9.39
CA LEU A 269 -23.01 -29.50 -8.32
C LEU A 269 -23.74 -30.38 -7.30
N ASN A 270 -23.45 -30.20 -6.02
CA ASN A 270 -24.08 -30.89 -4.89
C ASN A 270 -25.03 -29.98 -4.11
N GLY A 271 -25.92 -30.60 -3.31
CA GLY A 271 -26.82 -29.89 -2.40
C GLY A 271 -27.66 -28.81 -3.09
N ASP A 272 -27.67 -27.63 -2.49
CA ASP A 272 -28.39 -26.44 -2.94
C ASP A 272 -27.66 -25.63 -4.03
N LEU A 273 -26.41 -26.00 -4.39
CA LEU A 273 -25.64 -25.27 -5.40
C LEU A 273 -26.31 -25.26 -6.77
N ARG A 274 -27.07 -26.31 -7.11
CA ARG A 274 -27.83 -26.35 -8.37
C ARG A 274 -28.86 -25.23 -8.44
N THR A 275 -29.59 -25.00 -7.36
CA THR A 275 -30.60 -23.95 -7.28
C THR A 275 -29.93 -22.59 -7.29
N LYS A 276 -28.93 -22.38 -6.43
CA LYS A 276 -28.17 -21.12 -6.33
C LYS A 276 -27.50 -20.71 -7.65
N VAL A 277 -26.87 -21.66 -8.36
CA VAL A 277 -26.23 -21.38 -9.65
C VAL A 277 -27.26 -21.02 -10.70
N LEU A 278 -28.40 -21.73 -10.74
CA LEU A 278 -29.45 -21.42 -11.71
C LEU A 278 -30.02 -20.03 -11.44
N GLU A 279 -30.37 -19.71 -10.20
CA GLU A 279 -30.87 -18.39 -9.78
C GLU A 279 -29.90 -17.27 -10.16
N ARG A 280 -28.61 -17.37 -9.75
CA ARG A 280 -27.59 -16.38 -10.10
C ARG A 280 -27.45 -16.21 -11.61
N ALA A 281 -27.49 -17.31 -12.35
CA ALA A 281 -27.34 -17.30 -13.80
C ALA A 281 -28.55 -16.63 -14.48
N THR A 282 -29.77 -16.96 -14.04
CA THR A 282 -31.01 -16.39 -14.58
C THR A 282 -31.15 -14.92 -14.26
N ASP A 283 -30.76 -14.51 -13.05
CA ASP A 283 -30.87 -13.11 -12.61
C ASP A 283 -29.89 -12.19 -13.36
N SER A 284 -28.81 -12.74 -13.90
CA SER A 284 -27.72 -11.95 -14.49
C SER A 284 -27.59 -12.06 -16.02
N ALA A 285 -27.55 -13.28 -16.59
CA ALA A 285 -27.14 -13.45 -17.99
C ALA A 285 -27.94 -14.48 -18.81
N TYR A 286 -28.60 -15.45 -18.17
CA TYR A 286 -29.30 -16.56 -18.81
C TYR A 286 -30.80 -16.51 -18.51
N LEU A 287 -31.47 -15.42 -18.88
CA LEU A 287 -32.89 -15.14 -18.56
C LEU A 287 -33.88 -16.28 -18.93
N GLY A 288 -33.57 -17.06 -19.97
CA GLY A 288 -34.42 -18.17 -20.43
C GLY A 288 -34.04 -19.55 -19.89
N ALA A 289 -33.04 -19.66 -19.03
CA ALA A 289 -32.61 -20.95 -18.49
C ALA A 289 -33.57 -21.43 -17.39
N THR A 290 -34.22 -22.57 -17.63
CA THR A 290 -35.05 -23.30 -16.67
C THR A 290 -34.31 -24.46 -16.01
N THR A 291 -33.15 -24.86 -16.54
CA THR A 291 -32.33 -25.94 -15.98
C THR A 291 -30.83 -25.66 -16.11
N ILE A 292 -30.02 -26.23 -15.20
CA ILE A 292 -28.54 -26.15 -15.24
C ILE A 292 -27.94 -26.67 -16.55
N LYS A 293 -28.62 -27.58 -17.25
CA LYS A 293 -28.14 -28.13 -18.53
C LYS A 293 -28.11 -27.09 -19.65
N GLN A 294 -28.91 -26.03 -19.55
CA GLN A 294 -28.97 -24.93 -20.52
C GLN A 294 -27.87 -23.89 -20.29
N LEU A 295 -27.17 -23.93 -19.15
CA LEU A 295 -26.04 -23.05 -18.88
C LEU A 295 -24.81 -23.54 -19.67
N ARG A 296 -24.10 -22.61 -20.31
CA ARG A 296 -22.82 -22.91 -20.99
C ARG A 296 -21.86 -23.61 -20.03
N ASP A 297 -21.68 -23.02 -18.86
CA ASP A 297 -20.88 -23.55 -17.77
C ASP A 297 -21.42 -23.14 -16.38
N PRO A 298 -21.90 -24.09 -15.56
CA PRO A 298 -22.36 -23.79 -14.20
C PRO A 298 -21.24 -23.37 -13.22
N LEU A 299 -19.98 -23.74 -13.45
CA LEU A 299 -18.86 -23.43 -12.55
C LEU A 299 -18.50 -21.93 -12.54
N GLU A 300 -18.89 -21.18 -13.58
CA GLU A 300 -18.66 -19.72 -13.65
C GLU A 300 -19.49 -18.95 -12.61
N TRP A 301 -20.55 -19.56 -12.09
CA TRP A 301 -21.47 -18.97 -11.12
C TRP A 301 -21.18 -19.34 -9.67
N LEU A 302 -20.13 -20.14 -9.45
CA LEU A 302 -19.65 -20.52 -8.13
C LEU A 302 -18.64 -19.50 -7.63
N SER A 303 -18.79 -19.11 -6.36
CA SER A 303 -17.76 -18.41 -5.60
C SER A 303 -16.52 -19.29 -5.43
N LEU A 304 -15.37 -18.68 -5.12
CA LEU A 304 -14.15 -19.43 -4.83
C LEU A 304 -14.36 -20.44 -3.68
N GLY A 305 -15.10 -20.06 -2.63
CA GLY A 305 -15.43 -20.96 -1.53
C GLY A 305 -16.22 -22.20 -2.00
N GLU A 306 -17.25 -22.01 -2.82
CA GLU A 306 -18.06 -23.10 -3.36
C GLU A 306 -17.25 -23.98 -4.35
N LEU A 307 -16.36 -23.39 -5.16
CA LEU A 307 -15.44 -24.15 -6.01
C LEU A 307 -14.51 -25.05 -5.19
N LEU A 308 -13.98 -24.53 -4.08
CA LEU A 308 -13.12 -25.31 -3.20
C LEU A 308 -13.87 -26.47 -2.53
N GLN A 309 -15.17 -26.36 -2.27
CA GLN A 309 -15.97 -27.47 -1.72
C GLN A 309 -16.12 -28.63 -2.72
N LEU A 310 -16.09 -28.36 -4.03
CA LEU A 310 -16.21 -29.42 -5.04
C LEU A 310 -15.04 -30.42 -5.00
N ARG A 311 -13.88 -30.03 -4.46
CA ARG A 311 -12.71 -30.91 -4.30
C ARG A 311 -12.95 -32.07 -3.33
N ASP A 312 -13.93 -31.93 -2.45
CA ASP A 312 -14.22 -32.93 -1.42
C ASP A 312 -14.97 -34.14 -2.01
N ARG A 313 -15.39 -34.04 -3.28
CA ARG A 313 -15.95 -35.16 -4.04
C ARG A 313 -14.86 -36.11 -4.51
N ALA A 314 -15.09 -37.42 -4.36
CA ALA A 314 -14.14 -38.44 -4.76
C ALA A 314 -13.73 -38.34 -6.24
N GLU A 315 -14.66 -37.99 -7.13
CA GLU A 315 -14.43 -37.92 -8.57
C GLU A 315 -13.64 -36.67 -9.00
N ILE A 316 -13.70 -35.60 -8.19
CA ILE A 316 -12.92 -34.38 -8.43
C ILE A 316 -11.59 -34.45 -7.70
N GLY A 317 -11.57 -34.87 -6.44
CA GLY A 317 -10.38 -35.04 -5.63
C GLY A 317 -9.62 -33.75 -5.33
N ALA A 318 -8.46 -33.91 -4.69
CA ALA A 318 -7.72 -32.81 -4.07
C ALA A 318 -6.90 -31.92 -5.04
N LEU A 319 -7.09 -32.06 -6.36
CA LEU A 319 -6.45 -31.21 -7.38
C LEU A 319 -4.93 -31.02 -7.21
N GLY A 320 -4.21 -32.12 -6.90
CA GLY A 320 -2.75 -32.11 -6.77
C GLY A 320 -2.18 -31.51 -5.47
N LEU A 321 -3.02 -31.00 -4.56
CA LEU A 321 -2.61 -30.43 -3.28
C LEU A 321 -3.13 -31.24 -2.09
N SER A 322 -2.41 -31.19 -0.97
CA SER A 322 -2.86 -31.82 0.28
C SER A 322 -3.98 -31.00 0.94
N PRO A 323 -4.81 -31.61 1.81
CA PRO A 323 -5.82 -30.87 2.58
C PRO A 323 -5.25 -29.74 3.44
N ALA A 324 -4.01 -29.90 3.93
CA ALA A 324 -3.33 -28.85 4.70
C ALA A 324 -3.01 -27.63 3.82
N HIS A 325 -2.45 -27.83 2.63
CA HIS A 325 -2.19 -26.74 1.68
C HIS A 325 -3.47 -26.04 1.26
N TRP A 326 -4.54 -26.79 1.05
CA TRP A 326 -5.84 -26.22 0.70
C TRP A 326 -6.48 -25.38 1.81
N ARG A 327 -6.27 -25.75 3.08
CA ARG A 327 -6.67 -24.91 4.22
C ARG A 327 -5.85 -23.63 4.25
N GLN A 328 -4.54 -23.71 4.04
CA GLN A 328 -3.67 -22.54 3.99
C GLN A 328 -4.05 -21.60 2.83
N PHE A 329 -4.32 -22.14 1.63
CA PHE A 329 -4.85 -21.39 0.50
C PHE A 329 -6.16 -20.68 0.87
N GLY A 330 -7.08 -21.39 1.52
CA GLY A 330 -8.35 -20.81 1.97
C GLY A 330 -8.16 -19.64 2.93
N VAL A 331 -7.26 -19.78 3.91
CA VAL A 331 -6.95 -18.73 4.89
C VAL A 331 -6.26 -17.52 4.24
N GLN A 332 -5.42 -17.72 3.22
CA GLN A 332 -4.63 -16.65 2.62
C GLN A 332 -5.35 -15.96 1.46
N VAL A 333 -6.00 -16.70 0.56
CA VAL A 333 -6.53 -16.17 -0.72
C VAL A 333 -7.98 -15.72 -0.62
N VAL A 334 -8.83 -16.44 0.13
CA VAL A 334 -10.27 -16.09 0.23
C VAL A 334 -10.50 -14.70 0.83
N PRO A 335 -9.79 -14.28 1.90
CA PRO A 335 -9.92 -12.92 2.42
C PRO A 335 -9.53 -11.84 1.40
N ILE A 336 -8.47 -12.06 0.61
CA ILE A 336 -8.03 -11.13 -0.44
C ILE A 336 -9.13 -10.99 -1.50
N ARG A 337 -9.66 -12.12 -1.98
CA ARG A 337 -10.77 -12.13 -2.94
C ARG A 337 -11.99 -11.40 -2.40
N ASN A 338 -12.33 -11.60 -1.11
CA ASN A 338 -13.48 -10.94 -0.50
C ASN A 338 -13.27 -9.43 -0.34
N ARG A 339 -12.07 -8.97 0.02
CA ARG A 339 -11.74 -7.54 0.02
C ARG A 339 -11.98 -6.93 -1.36
N LEU A 340 -11.41 -7.55 -2.40
CA LEU A 340 -11.57 -7.10 -3.78
C LEU A 340 -13.05 -7.08 -4.22
N ALA A 341 -13.81 -8.12 -3.89
CA ALA A 341 -15.23 -8.21 -4.24
C ALA A 341 -16.10 -7.14 -3.56
N HIS A 342 -15.64 -6.59 -2.43
CA HIS A 342 -16.31 -5.53 -1.68
C HIS A 342 -15.66 -4.14 -1.91
N MET A 343 -14.76 -4.01 -2.89
CA MET A 343 -14.01 -2.77 -3.15
C MET A 343 -13.28 -2.23 -1.91
N ARG A 344 -12.84 -3.12 -1.02
CA ARG A 344 -12.05 -2.76 0.15
C ARG A 344 -10.57 -2.68 -0.22
N ASN A 345 -9.83 -1.82 0.47
CA ASN A 345 -8.39 -1.69 0.30
C ASN A 345 -7.66 -3.02 0.54
N LEU A 346 -6.77 -3.36 -0.39
CA LEU A 346 -5.83 -4.46 -0.33
C LEU A 346 -4.71 -4.14 0.66
N ARG A 347 -4.18 -5.18 1.30
CA ARG A 347 -3.05 -5.07 2.22
C ARG A 347 -1.73 -5.14 1.44
N PRO A 348 -0.65 -4.46 1.86
CA PRO A 348 0.62 -4.48 1.14
C PRO A 348 1.17 -5.89 0.82
N GLU A 349 0.88 -6.88 1.66
CA GLU A 349 1.31 -8.27 1.48
C GLU A 349 0.43 -9.10 0.51
N ASP A 350 -0.74 -8.61 0.13
CA ASP A 350 -1.74 -9.39 -0.65
C ASP A 350 -1.19 -9.81 -2.02
N ALA A 351 -0.46 -8.92 -2.72
CA ALA A 351 0.16 -9.25 -4.01
C ALA A 351 1.12 -10.45 -3.90
N THR A 352 1.98 -10.45 -2.88
CA THR A 352 2.97 -11.52 -2.67
C THR A 352 2.28 -12.87 -2.43
N GLU A 353 1.21 -12.87 -1.63
CA GLU A 353 0.41 -14.07 -1.34
C GLU A 353 -0.27 -14.62 -2.59
N ILE A 354 -0.82 -13.76 -3.44
CA ILE A 354 -1.42 -14.15 -4.73
C ILE A 354 -0.38 -14.74 -5.68
N ILE A 355 0.77 -14.09 -5.86
CA ILE A 355 1.86 -14.58 -6.74
C ILE A 355 2.34 -15.95 -6.27
N LYS A 356 2.53 -16.12 -4.95
CA LYS A 356 2.95 -17.40 -4.35
C LYS A 356 1.97 -18.52 -4.70
N TRP A 357 0.68 -18.31 -4.45
CA TRP A 357 -0.34 -19.33 -4.71
C TRP A 357 -0.57 -19.58 -6.18
N GLN A 358 -0.49 -18.55 -7.02
CA GLN A 358 -0.54 -18.70 -8.47
C GLN A 358 0.58 -19.63 -8.95
N ARG A 359 1.83 -19.42 -8.51
CA ARG A 359 2.96 -20.30 -8.87
C ARG A 359 2.78 -21.73 -8.39
N ILE A 360 2.32 -21.92 -7.15
CA ILE A 360 2.04 -23.25 -6.59
C ILE A 360 0.98 -23.97 -7.42
N LEU A 361 -0.12 -23.29 -7.75
CA LEU A 361 -1.21 -23.87 -8.53
C LEU A 361 -0.79 -24.13 -9.98
N ASP A 362 -0.05 -23.23 -10.62
CA ASP A 362 0.48 -23.45 -11.97
C ASP A 362 1.31 -24.75 -12.03
N LEU A 363 2.18 -24.99 -11.03
CA LEU A 363 2.99 -26.22 -10.95
C LEU A 363 2.15 -27.47 -10.70
N LYS A 364 1.12 -27.39 -9.84
CA LYS A 364 0.36 -28.55 -9.39
C LYS A 364 -0.80 -28.91 -10.33
N LEU A 365 -1.40 -27.93 -10.97
CA LEU A 365 -2.55 -28.10 -11.86
C LEU A 365 -2.15 -28.35 -13.33
N SER A 366 -0.90 -28.06 -13.70
CA SER A 366 -0.35 -28.40 -15.03
C SER A 366 0.23 -29.82 -15.11
N ALA A 367 0.40 -30.50 -13.96
CA ALA A 367 0.90 -31.86 -13.88
C ALA A 367 -0.19 -32.94 -14.08
N ASP A 368 -1.45 -32.53 -14.20
CA ASP A 368 -2.64 -33.33 -14.53
C ASP A 368 -3.27 -32.89 -15.85
#